data_AF-A0A183TVN9-F1
#
_entry.id   AF-A0A183TVN9-F1
#
_cell.length_a   1.000
_cell.length_b   1.000
_cell.length_c   1.000
_cell.angle_alpha   90.00
_cell.angle_beta   90.00
_cell.angle_gamma   90.00
#
_symmetry.space_group_name_H-M   'P 1'
#
loop_
_entity.id
_entity.type
_entity.pdbx_description
1 polymer ?
#
loop_
_entity_poly.entity_id
_entity_poly.type
_entity_poly.pdbx_seq_one_letter_code
_entity_poly.pdbx_strand_id
1 'polypeptide(L)'
;MKECECDMEEDNFCYLCCGNSHSRCLPAHQHNILRSNGERWEREACARCRQNGAELEGLACDDTDPARLCIQGKCSNSICHDKPQGSYCDRKMEKICVEDVCENPCARFGSHLMVCDCPAIDPDTGFASDDRCQLCCYDFNIKPASRRCQNAYRRFNVATPQKRPIWRVGLDCAGGKKCNRFGVCASVSLKPSTIFITVLLIFCGLILA
;
A
#
# COMPACT_ATOMS: atom_id res chain seq x y z
N MET A 1 29.55 8.25 23.00
CA MET A 1 28.55 7.92 21.97
C MET A 1 28.73 8.85 20.79
N LYS A 2 28.52 8.41 19.55
CA LYS A 2 28.58 9.26 18.36
C LYS A 2 27.36 9.00 17.49
N GLU A 3 26.98 10.00 16.70
CA GLU A 3 25.95 9.85 15.67
C GLU A 3 26.37 8.79 14.64
N CYS A 4 25.40 8.02 14.16
CA CYS A 4 25.59 6.95 13.20
C CYS A 4 24.27 6.66 12.47
N GLU A 5 24.32 5.82 11.44
CA GLU A 5 23.13 5.33 10.74
C GLU A 5 22.65 4.02 11.39
N CYS A 6 21.39 3.97 11.80
CA CYS A 6 20.68 2.78 12.23
C CYS A 6 20.49 1.78 11.09
N ASP A 7 20.22 0.53 11.44
CA ASP A 7 19.98 -0.54 10.45
C ASP A 7 18.65 -0.35 9.70
N MET A 8 17.63 0.20 10.36
CA MET A 8 16.30 0.40 9.78
C MET A 8 16.17 1.79 9.17
N GLU A 9 15.68 1.85 7.94
CA GLU A 9 15.40 3.11 7.23
C GLU A 9 14.43 4.00 8.03
N GLU A 10 13.37 3.41 8.60
CA GLU A 10 12.41 4.16 9.41
C GLU A 10 13.04 4.76 10.66
N ASP A 11 14.01 4.07 11.27
CA ASP A 11 14.71 4.58 12.45
C ASP A 11 15.62 5.76 12.10
N ASN A 12 16.34 5.67 10.97
CA ASN A 12 17.15 6.78 10.44
C ASN A 12 16.29 7.99 10.09
N PHE A 13 15.11 7.74 9.52
CA PHE A 13 14.18 8.80 9.18
C PHE A 13 13.60 9.45 10.44
N CYS A 14 13.15 8.66 11.41
CA CYS A 14 12.39 9.15 12.55
C CYS A 14 13.26 9.68 13.70
N TYR A 15 14.47 9.17 13.90
CA TYR A 15 15.24 9.40 15.12
C TYR A 15 16.68 9.82 14.85
N LEU A 16 17.26 10.57 15.80
CA LEU A 16 18.72 10.64 15.91
C LEU A 16 19.24 9.27 16.34
N CYS A 17 20.15 8.69 15.56
CA CYS A 17 20.77 7.40 15.83
C CYS A 17 22.19 7.57 16.39
N CYS A 18 22.52 6.81 17.45
CA CYS A 18 23.79 6.91 18.15
C CYS A 18 24.37 5.53 18.51
N GLY A 19 25.70 5.43 18.48
CA GLY A 19 26.45 4.18 18.74
C GLY A 19 27.92 4.43 19.10
N ASN A 20 28.66 3.36 19.41
CA ASN A 20 30.12 3.39 19.60
C ASN A 20 30.73 1.97 19.41
N SER A 21 32.00 1.78 19.76
CA SER A 21 32.70 0.49 19.64
C SER A 21 32.17 -0.64 20.54
N HIS A 22 31.37 -0.31 21.56
CA HIS A 22 30.82 -1.27 22.53
C HIS A 22 29.30 -1.41 22.44
N SER A 23 28.61 -0.46 21.80
CA SER A 23 27.16 -0.40 21.67
C SER A 23 26.78 -0.21 20.21
N ARG A 24 25.91 -1.10 19.71
CA ARG A 24 25.35 -1.01 18.35
C ARG A 24 24.64 0.33 18.11
N CYS A 25 24.62 0.76 16.84
CA CYS A 25 23.90 1.95 16.43
C CYS A 25 22.39 1.74 16.60
N LEU A 26 21.75 2.60 17.40
CA LEU A 26 20.31 2.56 17.68
C LEU A 26 19.76 3.96 17.85
N PRO A 27 18.43 4.15 17.80
CA PRO A 27 17.81 5.41 18.18
C PRO A 27 18.30 5.88 19.55
N ALA A 28 18.67 7.16 19.66
CA ALA A 28 19.32 7.75 20.83
C ALA A 28 18.56 7.48 22.15
N HIS A 29 17.23 7.47 22.09
CA HIS A 29 16.38 7.20 23.25
C HIS A 29 16.52 5.78 23.81
N GLN A 30 16.94 4.79 23.01
CA GLN A 30 17.24 3.43 23.48
C GLN A 30 18.51 3.39 24.35
N HIS A 31 19.37 4.40 24.24
CA HIS A 31 20.53 4.61 25.10
C HIS A 31 20.25 5.63 26.23
N ASN A 32 18.98 5.97 26.47
CA ASN A 32 18.54 7.03 27.39
C ASN A 32 19.12 8.43 27.07
N ILE A 33 19.50 8.67 25.81
CA ILE A 33 19.92 9.99 25.35
C ILE A 33 18.67 10.73 24.86
N LEU A 34 18.19 11.66 25.69
CA LEU A 34 17.01 12.48 25.46
C LEU A 34 17.40 13.95 25.26
N ARG A 35 16.46 14.76 24.80
CA ARG A 35 16.57 16.23 24.80
C ARG A 35 16.58 16.74 26.25
N SER A 36 16.99 18.00 26.45
CA SER A 36 17.02 18.63 27.78
C SER A 36 15.66 18.70 28.47
N ASN A 37 14.57 18.71 27.70
CA ASN A 37 13.19 18.66 28.19
C ASN A 37 12.65 17.24 28.44
N GLY A 38 13.48 16.20 28.27
CA GLY A 38 13.10 14.79 28.44
C GLY A 38 12.44 14.15 27.21
N GLU A 39 12.30 14.86 26.10
CA GLU A 39 11.71 14.31 24.87
C GLU A 39 12.72 13.50 24.06
N ARG A 40 12.20 12.65 23.17
CA ARG A 40 13.03 11.90 22.22
C ARG A 40 13.61 12.85 21.17
N TRP A 41 14.79 12.53 20.65
CA TRP A 41 15.29 13.09 19.41
C TRP A 41 14.54 12.48 18.22
N GLU A 42 13.26 12.84 18.09
CA GLU A 42 12.31 12.32 17.11
C GLU A 42 11.84 13.44 16.19
N ARG A 43 11.62 13.14 14.90
CA ARG A 43 10.96 14.07 13.97
C ARG A 43 9.49 14.25 14.32
N GLU A 44 8.96 15.45 14.11
CA GLU A 44 7.57 15.77 14.45
C GLU A 44 6.55 14.87 13.73
N ALA A 45 6.78 14.60 12.44
CA ALA A 45 6.00 13.65 11.62
C ALA A 45 5.85 12.27 12.32
N CYS A 46 6.97 11.71 12.78
CA CYS A 46 6.99 10.43 13.46
C CYS A 46 6.37 10.50 14.86
N ALA A 47 6.62 11.58 15.61
CA ALA A 47 5.99 11.79 16.92
C ALA A 47 4.46 11.85 16.80
N ARG A 48 3.95 12.55 15.78
CA ARG A 48 2.51 12.68 15.50
C ARG A 48 1.87 11.33 15.16
N CYS A 49 2.51 10.57 14.27
CA CYS A 49 2.07 9.20 13.93
C CYS A 49 2.10 8.27 15.15
N ARG A 50 3.16 8.33 15.98
CA ARG A 50 3.28 7.51 17.19
C ARG A 50 2.22 7.84 18.23
N GLN A 51 1.86 9.12 18.40
CA GLN A 51 0.86 9.56 19.37
C GLN A 51 -0.57 9.27 18.90
N ASN A 52 -0.86 9.44 17.60
CA ASN A 52 -2.21 9.36 17.04
C ASN A 52 -2.37 8.19 16.05
N GLY A 53 -1.63 7.10 16.24
CA GLY A 53 -1.48 6.03 15.25
C GLY A 53 -2.80 5.45 14.73
N ALA A 54 -3.77 5.24 15.62
CA ALA A 54 -5.08 4.72 15.23
C ALA A 54 -5.87 5.69 14.32
N GLU A 55 -5.74 7.00 14.54
CA GLU A 55 -6.42 8.02 13.74
C GLU A 55 -5.71 8.23 12.40
N LEU A 56 -4.38 8.19 12.41
CA LEU A 56 -3.52 8.43 11.26
C LEU A 56 -3.22 7.19 10.43
N GLU A 57 -3.68 6.00 10.83
CA GLU A 57 -3.42 4.74 10.13
C GLU A 57 -3.73 4.84 8.62
N GLY A 58 -2.73 4.57 7.78
CA GLY A 58 -2.79 4.64 6.33
C GLY A 58 -2.88 6.06 5.76
N LEU A 59 -2.67 7.10 6.55
CA LEU A 59 -2.56 8.50 6.10
C LEU A 59 -1.09 8.91 6.00
N ALA A 60 -0.81 9.92 5.16
CA ALA A 60 0.54 10.49 5.06
C ALA A 60 0.98 11.04 6.42
N CYS A 61 2.17 10.67 6.85
CA CYS A 61 2.77 11.14 8.11
C CYS A 61 3.82 12.24 7.89
N ASP A 62 4.40 12.32 6.69
CA ASP A 62 5.37 13.34 6.29
C ASP A 62 4.75 14.24 5.20
N ASP A 63 4.78 15.55 5.44
CA ASP A 63 4.26 16.55 4.50
C ASP A 63 5.19 16.71 3.28
N THR A 64 6.46 16.33 3.39
CA THR A 64 7.46 16.40 2.32
C THR A 64 7.53 15.14 1.47
N ASP A 65 7.23 13.98 2.07
CA ASP A 65 7.18 12.69 1.41
C ASP A 65 5.81 12.03 1.61
N PRO A 66 4.84 12.29 0.70
CA PRO A 66 3.50 11.75 0.84
C PRO A 66 3.46 10.22 0.64
N ALA A 67 4.54 9.57 0.18
CA ALA A 67 4.58 8.10 0.08
C ALA A 67 4.76 7.43 1.46
N ARG A 68 5.25 8.17 2.46
CA ARG A 68 5.33 7.69 3.85
C ARG A 68 3.98 7.78 4.53
N LEU A 69 3.49 6.62 4.96
CA LEU A 69 2.23 6.49 5.66
C LEU A 69 2.47 6.13 7.13
N CYS A 70 1.54 6.56 7.98
CA CYS A 70 1.49 6.09 9.36
C CYS A 70 0.92 4.67 9.37
N ILE A 71 1.72 3.69 9.77
CA ILE A 71 1.35 2.28 9.84
C ILE A 71 1.73 1.76 11.22
N GLN A 72 0.74 1.30 11.98
CA GLN A 72 0.92 0.78 13.34
C GLN A 72 1.69 1.75 14.26
N GLY A 73 1.44 3.05 14.11
CA GLY A 73 2.12 4.11 14.88
C GLY A 73 3.57 4.39 14.45
N LYS A 74 4.01 3.88 13.30
CA LYS A 74 5.31 4.19 12.68
C LYS A 74 5.13 4.91 11.34
N CYS A 75 5.93 5.94 11.09
CA CYS A 75 5.95 6.61 9.81
C CYS A 75 6.87 5.85 8.86
N SER A 76 6.30 5.16 7.85
CA SER A 76 7.04 4.20 7.02
C SER A 76 6.65 4.31 5.54
N ASN A 77 7.60 4.03 4.66
CA ASN A 77 7.42 3.89 3.22
C ASN A 77 7.27 2.41 2.78
N SER A 78 7.31 1.46 3.72
CA SER A 78 7.49 0.03 3.45
C SER A 78 6.17 -0.75 3.24
N ILE A 79 5.02 -0.06 3.29
CA ILE A 79 3.67 -0.65 3.22
C ILE A 79 3.44 -1.54 1.99
N CYS A 80 4.19 -1.32 0.91
CA CYS A 80 3.99 -2.03 -0.34
C CYS A 80 4.78 -3.33 -0.50
N HIS A 81 5.77 -3.61 0.35
CA HIS A 81 6.56 -4.84 0.22
C HIS A 81 5.73 -6.12 0.39
N ASP A 82 4.72 -6.09 1.27
CA ASP A 82 3.84 -7.23 1.54
C ASP A 82 2.51 -7.17 0.77
N LYS A 83 2.31 -6.14 -0.06
CA LYS A 83 1.07 -5.94 -0.81
C LYS A 83 1.22 -6.34 -2.27
N PRO A 84 0.18 -6.93 -2.89
CA PRO A 84 0.19 -7.17 -4.33
C PRO A 84 0.23 -5.86 -5.11
N GLN A 85 0.89 -5.89 -6.27
CA GLN A 85 0.88 -4.77 -7.22
C GLN A 85 -0.54 -4.32 -7.56
N GLY A 86 -0.73 -3.00 -7.57
CA GLY A 86 -2.02 -2.36 -7.82
C GLY A 86 -2.99 -2.40 -6.64
N SER A 87 -2.60 -2.91 -5.47
CA SER A 87 -3.44 -2.84 -4.27
C SER A 87 -3.43 -1.44 -3.67
N TYR A 88 -4.55 -1.00 -3.08
CA TYR A 88 -4.57 0.24 -2.30
C TYR A 88 -3.63 0.12 -1.10
N CYS A 89 -2.81 1.16 -0.92
CA CYS A 89 -1.83 1.25 0.16
C CYS A 89 -2.21 2.28 1.22
N ASP A 90 -3.05 3.25 0.88
CA ASP A 90 -3.53 4.28 1.78
C ASP A 90 -4.98 4.05 2.21
N ARG A 91 -5.37 4.68 3.31
CA ARG A 91 -6.72 4.56 3.87
C ARG A 91 -7.78 5.26 3.02
N LYS A 92 -7.41 6.31 2.27
CA LYS A 92 -8.33 7.07 1.42
C LYS A 92 -8.57 6.41 0.06
N MET A 93 -7.87 5.32 -0.25
CA MET A 93 -7.92 4.65 -1.55
C MET A 93 -7.55 5.59 -2.71
N GLU A 94 -6.62 6.52 -2.47
CA GLU A 94 -6.13 7.46 -3.49
C GLU A 94 -4.82 6.96 -4.12
N LYS A 95 -4.11 6.04 -3.45
CA LYS A 95 -2.79 5.54 -3.82
C LYS A 95 -2.77 4.03 -3.87
N ILE A 96 -1.94 3.50 -4.77
CA ILE A 96 -1.73 2.07 -4.95
C ILE A 96 -0.25 1.72 -4.89
N CYS A 97 0.03 0.45 -4.60
CA CYS A 97 1.38 -0.09 -4.68
C CYS A 97 1.81 -0.30 -6.14
N VAL A 98 2.84 0.41 -6.56
CA VAL A 98 3.49 0.26 -7.86
C VAL A 98 4.98 0.10 -7.61
N GLU A 99 5.53 -1.08 -7.91
CA GLU A 99 6.96 -1.38 -7.71
C GLU A 99 7.46 -1.00 -6.31
N ASP A 100 6.77 -1.49 -5.28
CA ASP A 100 7.05 -1.24 -3.86
C ASP A 100 6.90 0.22 -3.38
N VAL A 101 6.40 1.12 -4.22
CA VAL A 101 6.09 2.51 -3.85
C VAL A 101 4.59 2.73 -3.70
N CYS A 102 4.18 3.38 -2.62
CA CYS A 102 2.79 3.79 -2.39
C CYS A 102 2.52 5.16 -3.00
N GLU A 103 1.83 5.20 -4.15
CA GLU A 103 1.65 6.45 -4.89
C GLU A 103 0.35 6.51 -5.70
N ASN A 104 0.01 7.71 -6.19
CA ASN A 104 -1.04 7.90 -7.20
C ASN A 104 -0.39 8.02 -8.60
N PRO A 105 -0.31 6.94 -9.39
CA PRO A 105 0.29 6.98 -10.72
C PRO A 105 -0.52 7.83 -11.73
N CYS A 106 -1.83 8.03 -11.50
CA CYS A 106 -2.65 8.90 -12.35
C CYS A 106 -2.27 10.38 -12.18
N ALA A 107 -1.92 10.79 -10.95
CA ALA A 107 -1.52 12.17 -10.65
C ALA A 107 -0.26 12.64 -11.40
N ARG A 108 0.57 11.70 -11.87
CA ARG A 108 1.76 11.99 -12.71
C ARG A 108 1.40 12.66 -14.03
N PHE A 109 0.19 12.42 -14.55
CA PHE A 109 -0.28 12.96 -15.82
C PHE A 109 -1.18 14.18 -15.63
N GLY A 110 -1.91 14.23 -14.52
CA GLY A 110 -2.66 15.41 -14.10
C GLY A 110 -2.97 15.32 -12.63
N SER A 111 -2.68 16.37 -11.86
CA SER A 111 -2.91 16.41 -10.41
C SER A 111 -4.37 16.19 -10.01
N HIS A 112 -5.30 16.34 -10.95
CA HIS A 112 -6.72 16.08 -10.77
C HIS A 112 -7.17 14.65 -11.06
N LEU A 113 -6.26 13.80 -11.54
CA LEU A 113 -6.56 12.41 -11.85
C LEU A 113 -6.36 11.54 -10.62
N MET A 114 -7.37 10.75 -10.31
CA MET A 114 -7.41 9.85 -9.16
C MET A 114 -7.49 8.40 -9.63
N VAL A 115 -6.90 7.51 -8.84
CA VAL A 115 -6.97 6.06 -9.04
C VAL A 115 -8.41 5.58 -8.90
N CYS A 116 -8.82 4.67 -9.77
CA CYS A 116 -10.01 3.87 -9.55
C CYS A 116 -9.93 2.51 -10.23
N ASP A 117 -10.96 1.70 -9.97
CA ASP A 117 -11.10 0.38 -10.58
C ASP A 117 -11.86 0.51 -11.89
N CYS A 118 -11.33 -0.10 -12.95
CA CYS A 118 -12.06 -0.22 -14.21
C CYS A 118 -13.38 -0.99 -13.98
N PRO A 119 -14.47 -0.63 -14.67
CA PRO A 119 -15.77 -1.28 -14.42
C PRO A 119 -15.69 -2.78 -14.71
N ALA A 120 -16.38 -3.61 -13.92
CA ALA A 120 -16.37 -5.06 -14.13
C ALA A 120 -17.12 -5.46 -15.41
N ILE A 121 -18.16 -4.70 -15.76
CA ILE A 121 -18.95 -4.80 -16.98
C ILE A 121 -18.81 -3.48 -17.72
N ASP A 122 -18.45 -3.53 -18.99
CA ASP A 122 -18.34 -2.37 -19.85
C ASP A 122 -19.74 -1.72 -20.01
N PRO A 123 -19.89 -0.42 -19.68
CA PRO A 123 -21.19 0.23 -19.68
C PRO A 123 -21.77 0.44 -21.09
N ASP A 124 -20.93 0.46 -22.12
CA ASP A 124 -21.34 0.72 -23.50
C ASP A 124 -21.73 -0.60 -24.20
N THR A 125 -21.08 -1.71 -23.86
CA THR A 125 -21.33 -3.02 -24.50
C THR A 125 -22.12 -4.01 -23.65
N GLY A 126 -22.12 -3.86 -22.32
CA GLY A 126 -22.76 -4.79 -21.39
C GLY A 126 -21.98 -6.11 -21.15
N PHE A 127 -20.79 -6.27 -21.73
CA PHE A 127 -19.94 -7.45 -21.54
C PHE A 127 -18.89 -7.27 -20.45
N ALA A 128 -18.24 -8.34 -20.03
CA ALA A 128 -17.11 -8.27 -19.11
C ALA A 128 -16.01 -7.36 -19.68
N SER A 129 -15.53 -6.42 -18.87
CA SER A 129 -14.53 -5.46 -19.35
C SER A 129 -13.15 -6.10 -19.48
N ASP A 130 -12.55 -5.99 -20.67
CA ASP A 130 -11.15 -6.37 -20.92
C ASP A 130 -10.16 -5.50 -20.12
N ASP A 131 -10.59 -4.33 -19.66
CA ASP A 131 -9.80 -3.41 -18.86
C ASP A 131 -9.85 -3.69 -17.36
N ARG A 132 -10.72 -4.60 -16.91
CA ARG A 132 -11.00 -4.77 -15.48
C ARG A 132 -9.72 -4.94 -14.65
N CYS A 133 -8.75 -5.70 -15.15
CA CYS A 133 -7.50 -5.99 -14.44
C CYS A 133 -6.41 -4.93 -14.61
N GLN A 134 -6.68 -3.84 -15.33
CA GLN A 134 -5.78 -2.72 -15.51
C GLN A 134 -6.14 -1.59 -14.55
N LEU A 135 -5.18 -0.71 -14.30
CA LEU A 135 -5.43 0.54 -13.63
C LEU A 135 -6.36 1.42 -14.48
N CYS A 136 -7.37 2.02 -13.82
CA CYS A 136 -8.15 3.12 -14.38
C CYS A 136 -7.88 4.41 -13.60
N CYS A 137 -8.07 5.53 -14.29
CA CYS A 137 -8.07 6.86 -13.70
C CYS A 137 -9.41 7.54 -13.94
N TYR A 138 -9.82 8.43 -13.05
CA TYR A 138 -10.91 9.36 -13.28
C TYR A 138 -10.48 10.78 -12.92
N ASP A 139 -11.14 11.77 -13.52
CA ASP A 139 -10.95 13.18 -13.19
C ASP A 139 -11.88 13.59 -12.04
N PHE A 140 -11.30 14.02 -10.91
CA PHE A 140 -12.10 14.41 -9.74
C PHE A 140 -12.85 15.73 -9.93
N ASN A 141 -12.44 16.59 -10.88
CA ASN A 141 -13.14 17.83 -11.19
C ASN A 141 -14.49 17.57 -11.87
N ILE A 142 -14.66 16.41 -12.49
CA ILE A 142 -15.94 16.00 -13.06
C ILE A 142 -16.92 15.65 -11.93
N LYS A 143 -18.15 16.16 -12.07
CA LYS A 143 -19.26 15.90 -11.15
C LYS A 143 -19.44 14.38 -10.93
N PRO A 144 -19.70 13.92 -9.69
CA PRO A 144 -19.82 12.49 -9.39
C PRO A 144 -20.77 11.71 -10.31
N ALA A 145 -21.89 12.32 -10.72
CA ALA A 145 -22.88 11.70 -11.59
C ALA A 145 -22.38 11.39 -13.02
N SER A 146 -21.35 12.08 -13.50
CA SER A 146 -20.78 11.89 -14.85
C SER A 146 -19.35 11.36 -14.83
N ARG A 147 -18.81 11.13 -13.64
CA ARG A 147 -17.45 10.63 -13.45
C ARG A 147 -17.36 9.19 -13.91
N ARG A 148 -16.48 8.93 -14.88
CA ARG A 148 -16.23 7.59 -15.42
C ARG A 148 -14.77 7.23 -15.25
N CYS A 149 -14.53 6.02 -14.76
CA CYS A 149 -13.21 5.40 -14.75
C CYS A 149 -12.81 5.01 -16.16
N GLN A 150 -11.61 5.41 -16.57
CA GLN A 150 -11.09 5.19 -17.91
C GLN A 150 -9.73 4.52 -17.82
N ASN A 151 -9.45 3.59 -18.73
CA ASN A 151 -8.20 2.84 -18.71
C ASN A 151 -6.99 3.78 -18.72
N ALA A 152 -6.15 3.63 -17.69
CA ALA A 152 -5.02 4.52 -17.44
C ALA A 152 -3.94 4.40 -18.52
N TYR A 153 -3.67 3.18 -18.98
CA TYR A 153 -2.68 2.91 -20.00
C TYR A 153 -3.12 3.41 -21.38
N ARG A 154 -4.34 3.09 -21.82
CA ARG A 154 -4.86 3.44 -23.14
C ARG A 154 -5.15 4.93 -23.30
N ARG A 155 -5.69 5.58 -22.25
CA ARG A 155 -6.15 6.97 -22.35
C ARG A 155 -5.11 7.98 -21.89
N PHE A 156 -4.35 7.66 -20.84
CA PHE A 156 -3.41 8.58 -20.23
C PHE A 156 -1.96 8.14 -20.40
N ASN A 157 -1.68 6.98 -21.04
CA ASN A 157 -0.33 6.41 -21.17
C ASN A 157 0.35 6.15 -19.81
N VAL A 158 -0.44 5.91 -18.75
CA VAL A 158 0.08 5.52 -17.44
C VAL A 158 0.60 4.09 -17.52
N ALA A 159 1.90 3.93 -17.32
CA ALA A 159 2.59 2.65 -17.43
C ALA A 159 3.63 2.48 -16.32
N THR A 160 4.03 1.22 -16.10
CA THR A 160 5.25 0.92 -15.34
C THR A 160 6.50 1.40 -16.11
N PRO A 161 7.68 1.50 -15.48
CA PRO A 161 8.94 1.82 -16.17
C PRO A 161 9.25 0.91 -17.37
N GLN A 162 8.79 -0.34 -17.36
CA GLN A 162 8.93 -1.29 -18.47
C GLN A 162 7.84 -1.12 -19.54
N LYS A 163 7.11 0.00 -19.54
CA LYS A 163 6.05 0.36 -20.49
C LYS A 163 4.90 -0.65 -20.54
N ARG A 164 4.56 -1.26 -19.40
CA ARG A 164 3.41 -2.17 -19.30
C ARG A 164 2.25 -1.49 -18.56
N PRO A 165 0.99 -1.91 -18.80
CA PRO A 165 -0.11 -1.51 -17.95
C PRO A 165 0.15 -1.90 -16.50
N ILE A 166 -0.31 -1.06 -15.57
CA ILE A 166 -0.29 -1.39 -14.14
C ILE A 166 -1.43 -2.37 -13.87
N TRP A 167 -1.11 -3.59 -13.45
CA TRP A 167 -2.09 -4.63 -13.16
C TRP A 167 -2.66 -4.50 -11.75
N ARG A 168 -3.98 -4.64 -11.60
CA ARG A 168 -4.70 -4.63 -10.31
C ARG A 168 -4.87 -6.05 -9.80
N VAL A 169 -3.81 -6.64 -9.25
CA VAL A 169 -3.80 -8.05 -8.84
C VAL A 169 -4.78 -8.28 -7.68
N GLY A 170 -5.57 -9.36 -7.76
CA GLY A 170 -6.56 -9.73 -6.74
C GLY A 170 -7.91 -9.01 -6.85
N LEU A 171 -8.03 -8.04 -7.77
CA LEU A 171 -9.27 -7.32 -8.04
C LEU A 171 -10.35 -8.28 -8.57
N ASP A 172 -11.58 -8.13 -8.09
CA ASP A 172 -12.70 -9.00 -8.47
C ASP A 172 -13.13 -8.77 -9.91
N CYS A 173 -13.36 -9.84 -10.65
CA CYS A 173 -13.85 -9.83 -12.02
C CYS A 173 -15.30 -10.34 -12.12
N ALA A 174 -15.91 -10.17 -13.29
CA ALA A 174 -17.17 -10.81 -13.60
C ALA A 174 -17.09 -12.34 -13.40
N GLY A 175 -18.17 -12.92 -12.85
CA GLY A 175 -18.27 -14.37 -12.61
C GLY A 175 -17.43 -14.89 -11.44
N GLY A 176 -17.13 -14.06 -10.43
CA GLY A 176 -16.44 -14.48 -9.20
C GLY A 176 -14.95 -14.79 -9.38
N LYS A 177 -14.35 -14.38 -10.49
CA LYS A 177 -12.93 -14.53 -10.79
C LYS A 177 -12.12 -13.40 -10.16
N LYS A 178 -10.79 -13.53 -10.12
CA LYS A 178 -9.87 -12.46 -9.69
C LYS A 178 -8.78 -12.22 -10.72
N CYS A 179 -8.31 -10.98 -10.80
CA CYS A 179 -7.18 -10.60 -11.64
C CYS A 179 -5.87 -11.22 -11.15
N ASN A 180 -5.13 -11.87 -12.04
CA ASN A 180 -3.81 -12.40 -11.74
C ASN A 180 -2.69 -11.40 -12.13
N ARG A 181 -1.42 -11.77 -11.86
CA ARG A 181 -0.22 -10.96 -12.18
C ARG A 181 0.01 -10.67 -13.67
N PHE A 182 -0.76 -11.30 -14.55
CA PHE A 182 -0.68 -11.13 -16.00
C PHE A 182 -1.85 -10.29 -16.55
N GLY A 183 -2.68 -9.72 -15.69
CA GLY A 183 -3.83 -8.92 -16.12
C GLY A 183 -5.02 -9.76 -16.61
N VAL A 184 -5.09 -11.05 -16.25
CA VAL A 184 -6.16 -11.95 -16.70
C VAL A 184 -7.10 -12.30 -15.55
N CYS A 185 -8.40 -12.24 -15.80
CA CYS A 185 -9.43 -12.71 -14.89
C CYS A 185 -9.46 -14.25 -14.85
N ALA A 186 -8.97 -14.83 -13.76
CA ALA A 186 -8.92 -16.28 -13.56
C ALA A 186 -9.68 -16.69 -12.30
N SER A 187 -10.21 -17.91 -12.29
CA SER A 187 -10.81 -18.50 -11.11
C SER A 187 -9.77 -18.58 -10.00
N VAL A 188 -10.15 -18.24 -8.76
CA VAL A 188 -9.25 -18.41 -7.61
C VAL A 188 -9.06 -19.91 -7.44
N SER A 189 -7.87 -20.42 -7.79
CA SER A 189 -7.50 -21.79 -7.44
C SER A 189 -7.40 -21.85 -5.93
N LEU A 190 -8.41 -22.42 -5.26
CA LEU A 190 -8.33 -22.75 -3.85
C LEU A 190 -7.04 -23.56 -3.64
N LYS A 191 -6.11 -23.03 -2.85
CA LYS A 191 -4.91 -23.78 -2.48
C LYS A 191 -5.37 -25.04 -1.75
N PRO A 192 -5.01 -26.25 -2.20
CA PRO A 192 -5.45 -27.49 -1.55
C PRO A 192 -5.06 -27.57 -0.06
N SER A 193 -4.07 -26.78 0.38
CA SER A 193 -3.62 -26.70 1.76
C SER A 193 -4.71 -26.29 2.77
N THR A 194 -5.68 -25.44 2.41
CA THR A 194 -6.75 -25.04 3.34
C THR A 194 -7.83 -26.11 3.47
N ILE A 195 -8.07 -26.91 2.42
CA ILE A 195 -9.02 -28.04 2.45
C ILE A 195 -8.46 -29.16 3.33
N PHE A 196 -7.15 -29.44 3.24
CA PHE A 196 -6.54 -30.45 4.10
C PHE A 196 -6.60 -30.10 5.58
N ILE A 197 -6.42 -28.82 5.95
CA ILE A 197 -6.47 -28.39 7.36
C ILE A 197 -7.89 -28.46 7.92
N THR A 198 -8.91 -28.03 7.17
CA THR A 198 -10.30 -28.11 7.63
C THR A 198 -10.77 -29.57 7.75
N VAL A 199 -10.38 -30.45 6.83
CA VAL A 199 -10.69 -31.89 6.93
C VAL A 199 -9.97 -32.55 8.12
N LEU A 200 -8.70 -32.22 8.37
CA LEU A 200 -7.95 -32.72 9.53
C LEU A 200 -8.57 -32.27 10.87
N LEU A 201 -9.01 -31.01 10.98
CA LEU A 201 -9.64 -30.51 12.20
C LEU A 201 -11.00 -31.18 12.48
N ILE A 202 -11.79 -31.44 11.44
CA ILE A 202 -13.07 -32.18 11.57
C ILE A 202 -12.81 -33.63 11.98
N PHE A 203 -11.81 -34.30 11.38
CA PHE A 203 -11.44 -35.67 11.76
C PHE A 203 -10.90 -35.76 13.19
N CYS A 204 -10.06 -34.83 13.63
CA CYS A 204 -9.57 -34.81 15.01
C CYS A 204 -10.68 -34.52 16.03
N GLY A 205 -11.66 -33.67 15.70
CA GLY A 205 -12.81 -33.41 16.58
C GLY A 205 -13.76 -34.60 16.76
N LEU A 206 -13.89 -35.46 15.74
CA LEU A 206 -14.72 -36.67 15.77
C LEU A 206 -14.08 -37.85 16.51
N ILE A 207 -12.75 -37.87 16.65
CA ILE A 207 -12.02 -38.93 17.39
C ILE A 207 -11.97 -38.64 18.90
N LEU A 208 -12.21 -37.39 19.29
CA LEU A 208 -12.21 -36.91 20.69
C LEU A 208 -13.62 -36.79 21.30
N ALA A 209 -14.66 -37.25 20.60
CA ALA A 209 -16.05 -37.27 21.07
C ALA A 209 -16.52 -38.70 21.38
#